data_AF-A0AAJ4EJ70-F1
#
_entry.id   AF-A0AAJ4EJ70-F1
#
_cell.length_a   1.000
_cell.length_b   1.000
_cell.length_c   1.000
_cell.angle_alpha   90.00
_cell.angle_beta   90.00
_cell.angle_gamma   90.00
#
_symmetry.space_group_name_H-M   'P 1'
#
loop_
_entity.id
_entity.type
_entity.pdbx_description
1 polymer ?
#
loop_
_entity_poly.entity_id
_entity_poly.type
_entity_poly.pdbx_seq_one_letter_code
_entity_poly.pdbx_strand_id
1 'polypeptide(L)'
;MMELKPEIIAKGVVAASAGNHSKRISFAANLLKVPATIVMTQKAPISKINATRNYGVEVILHGDFFDDANKKALEIAKAEYKFFVHAFNDIDVISGQGTIGIEIFEELQDLDYVLVPIGGRGGFYPELPRILKQLIKSAN
;
A
#
# COMPACT_ATOMS: atom_id res chain seq x y z
N MET A 1 7.09 -5.99 1.59
CA MET A 1 7.96 -6.54 0.53
C MET A 1 9.32 -6.91 1.08
N MET A 2 10.06 -5.96 1.68
CA MET A 2 11.37 -6.24 2.29
C MET A 2 11.31 -7.34 3.38
N GLU A 3 10.21 -7.41 4.12
CA GLU A 3 9.94 -8.45 5.14
C GLU A 3 9.45 -9.80 4.57
N LEU A 4 9.17 -9.88 3.26
CA LEU A 4 8.67 -11.12 2.67
C LEU A 4 9.81 -12.12 2.50
N LYS A 5 9.53 -13.39 2.79
CA LYS A 5 10.48 -14.49 2.56
C LYS A 5 10.91 -14.53 1.08
N PRO A 6 12.18 -14.88 0.79
CA PRO A 6 12.71 -14.95 -0.59
C PRO A 6 11.87 -15.81 -1.54
N GLU A 7 11.28 -16.89 -1.04
CA GLU A 7 10.42 -17.78 -1.84
C GLU A 7 9.12 -17.10 -2.29
N ILE A 8 8.54 -16.27 -1.42
CA ILE A 8 7.31 -15.52 -1.69
C ILE A 8 7.60 -14.35 -2.62
N ILE A 9 8.66 -13.58 -2.34
CA ILE A 9 9.02 -12.42 -3.16
C ILE A 9 9.37 -12.83 -4.60
N ALA A 10 9.98 -14.01 -4.79
CA ALA A 10 10.30 -14.55 -6.10
C ALA A 10 9.06 -14.85 -6.95
N LYS A 11 7.91 -15.15 -6.33
CA LYS A 11 6.62 -15.29 -7.05
C LYS A 11 6.03 -13.93 -7.46
N GLY A 12 6.48 -12.86 -6.81
CA GLY A 12 5.99 -11.51 -7.03
C GLY A 12 4.77 -11.17 -6.19
N VAL A 13 4.26 -9.97 -6.42
CA VAL A 13 3.15 -9.38 -5.67
C VAL A 13 1.98 -9.03 -6.58
N VAL A 14 0.79 -8.97 -6.01
CA VAL A 14 -0.42 -8.51 -6.70
C VAL A 14 -1.24 -7.60 -5.78
N ALA A 15 -1.83 -6.55 -6.35
CA ALA A 15 -2.72 -5.66 -5.62
C ALA A 15 -3.84 -5.12 -6.52
N ALA A 16 -4.99 -4.79 -5.93
CA ALA A 16 -6.06 -4.09 -6.62
C ALA A 16 -6.08 -2.60 -6.22
N SER A 17 -5.85 -1.70 -7.18
CA SER A 17 -5.97 -0.26 -6.97
C SER A 17 -5.82 0.51 -8.27
N ALA A 18 -6.64 1.56 -8.45
CA ALA A 18 -6.44 2.58 -9.48
C ALA A 18 -5.99 3.92 -8.86
N GLY A 19 -5.35 3.90 -7.68
CA GLY A 19 -5.05 5.09 -6.88
C GLY A 19 -3.62 5.14 -6.35
N ASN A 20 -3.40 5.79 -5.21
CA ASN A 20 -2.05 5.93 -4.65
C ASN A 20 -1.43 4.59 -4.23
N HIS A 21 -2.25 3.61 -3.82
CA HIS A 21 -1.74 2.27 -3.49
C HIS A 21 -1.06 1.62 -4.69
N SER A 22 -1.63 1.70 -5.91
CA SER A 22 -0.95 1.16 -7.09
C SER A 22 0.40 1.81 -7.31
N LYS A 23 0.50 3.14 -7.21
CA LYS A 23 1.76 3.87 -7.37
C LYS A 23 2.81 3.43 -6.36
N ARG A 24 2.44 3.34 -5.08
CA ARG A 24 3.34 2.91 -3.99
C ARG A 24 3.89 1.51 -4.22
N ILE A 25 3.01 0.55 -4.52
CA ILE A 25 3.40 -0.82 -4.81
C ILE A 25 4.26 -0.90 -6.07
N SER A 26 3.90 -0.16 -7.12
CA SER A 26 4.63 -0.20 -8.39
C SER A 26 6.03 0.40 -8.27
N PHE A 27 6.15 1.50 -7.53
CA PHE A 27 7.45 2.10 -7.21
C PHE A 27 8.33 1.15 -6.42
N ALA A 28 7.80 0.58 -5.32
CA ALA A 28 8.55 -0.36 -4.48
C ALA A 28 8.98 -1.61 -5.26
N ALA A 29 8.08 -2.17 -6.07
CA ALA A 29 8.37 -3.33 -6.92
C ALA A 29 9.47 -3.03 -7.95
N ASN A 30 9.41 -1.87 -8.62
CA ASN A 30 10.43 -1.46 -9.57
C ASN A 30 11.81 -1.27 -8.93
N LEU A 31 11.83 -0.63 -7.75
CA LEU A 31 13.04 -0.38 -6.97
C LEU A 31 13.69 -1.70 -6.55
N LEU A 32 12.88 -2.63 -6.04
CA LEU A 32 13.33 -3.93 -5.51
C LEU A 32 13.47 -5.02 -6.58
N LYS A 33 13.16 -4.72 -7.86
CA LYS A 33 13.15 -5.68 -8.98
C LYS A 33 12.25 -6.89 -8.72
N VAL A 34 11.11 -6.65 -8.08
CA VAL A 34 10.10 -7.67 -7.77
C VAL A 34 9.01 -7.64 -8.83
N PRO A 35 8.59 -8.78 -9.41
CA PRO A 35 7.45 -8.82 -10.30
C PRO A 35 6.18 -8.34 -9.60
N ALA A 36 5.45 -7.42 -10.21
CA ALA A 36 4.22 -6.88 -9.64
C ALA A 36 3.10 -6.79 -10.67
N THR A 37 1.90 -7.17 -10.24
CA THR A 37 0.68 -7.08 -11.02
C THR A 37 -0.31 -6.16 -10.31
N ILE A 38 -0.79 -5.12 -10.99
CA ILE A 38 -1.82 -4.21 -10.48
C ILE A 38 -3.11 -4.45 -11.25
N VAL A 39 -4.17 -4.81 -10.53
CA VAL A 39 -5.51 -4.93 -11.11
C VAL A 39 -6.27 -3.62 -10.90
N MET A 40 -6.80 -3.09 -12.00
CA MET A 40 -7.64 -1.88 -12.02
C MET A 40 -8.98 -2.19 -12.67
N THR A 41 -9.98 -1.35 -12.43
CA THR A 41 -11.25 -1.44 -13.18
C THR A 41 -11.04 -1.02 -14.63
N GLN A 42 -11.87 -1.50 -15.55
CA GLN A 42 -11.83 -1.09 -16.96
C GLN A 42 -12.13 0.39 -17.15
N LYS A 43 -12.86 0.99 -16.20
CA LYS A 43 -13.22 2.42 -16.17
C LYS A 43 -12.16 3.29 -15.49
N ALA A 44 -11.01 2.73 -15.10
CA ALA A 44 -9.93 3.52 -14.51
C ALA A 44 -9.44 4.60 -15.51
N PRO A 45 -9.22 5.84 -15.07
CA PRO A 45 -8.74 6.89 -15.98
C PRO A 45 -7.40 6.50 -16.63
N ILE A 46 -7.28 6.72 -17.95
CA ILE A 46 -6.09 6.36 -18.74
C ILE A 46 -4.81 6.94 -18.13
N SER A 47 -4.87 8.15 -17.59
CA SER A 47 -3.73 8.79 -16.91
C SER A 47 -3.20 7.96 -15.73
N LYS A 48 -4.08 7.29 -14.97
CA LYS A 48 -3.70 6.44 -13.84
C LYS A 48 -3.17 5.08 -14.27
N ILE A 49 -3.74 4.52 -15.34
CA ILE A 49 -3.26 3.28 -15.97
C ILE A 49 -1.83 3.50 -16.47
N ASN A 50 -1.62 4.54 -17.27
CA ASN A 50 -0.30 4.86 -17.84
C ASN A 50 0.72 5.20 -16.74
N ALA A 51 0.34 6.01 -15.75
CA ALA A 51 1.23 6.29 -14.62
C ALA A 51 1.69 5.02 -13.89
N THR A 52 0.83 4.01 -13.78
CA THR A 52 1.19 2.73 -13.15
C THR A 52 2.07 1.89 -14.07
N ARG A 53 1.73 1.78 -15.36
CA ARG A 53 2.55 1.07 -16.36
C ARG A 53 3.96 1.67 -16.50
N ASN A 54 4.11 2.98 -16.33
CA ASN A 54 5.40 3.67 -16.41
C ASN A 54 6.38 3.24 -15.31
N TYR A 55 5.91 2.63 -14.22
CA TYR A 55 6.80 1.99 -13.23
C TYR A 55 7.29 0.60 -13.69
N GLY A 56 6.93 0.12 -14.88
CA GLY A 56 7.37 -1.17 -15.41
C GLY A 56 6.68 -2.39 -14.78
N VAL A 57 5.50 -2.19 -14.20
CA VAL A 57 4.69 -3.28 -13.63
C VAL A 57 3.58 -3.70 -14.60
N GLU A 58 3.09 -4.92 -14.42
CA GLU A 58 1.94 -5.41 -15.16
C GLU A 58 0.65 -4.74 -14.67
N VAL A 59 -0.20 -4.30 -15.61
CA VAL A 59 -1.52 -3.73 -15.29
C VAL A 59 -2.61 -4.50 -16.00
N ILE A 60 -3.49 -5.11 -15.22
CA ILE A 60 -4.65 -5.86 -15.69
C ILE A 60 -5.90 -5.00 -15.46
N LEU A 61 -6.69 -4.81 -16.52
CA LEU A 61 -7.98 -4.13 -16.43
C LEU A 61 -9.08 -5.18 -16.33
N HIS A 62 -9.85 -5.16 -15.24
CA HIS A 62 -10.90 -6.13 -15.01
C HIS A 62 -12.08 -5.55 -14.23
N GLY A 63 -13.29 -5.86 -14.71
CA GLY A 63 -14.54 -5.48 -14.07
C GLY A 63 -14.86 -3.99 -14.16
N ASP A 64 -16.03 -3.65 -13.64
CA ASP A 64 -16.58 -2.28 -13.68
C ASP A 64 -16.38 -1.55 -12.36
N PHE A 65 -16.37 -2.31 -11.25
CA PHE A 65 -16.25 -1.80 -9.90
C PHE A 65 -14.97 -2.29 -9.23
N PHE A 66 -14.57 -1.59 -8.16
CA PHE A 66 -13.37 -1.95 -7.40
C PHE A 66 -13.43 -3.40 -6.90
N ASP A 67 -14.59 -3.87 -6.44
CA ASP A 67 -14.72 -5.22 -5.89
C ASP A 67 -14.47 -6.30 -6.94
N ASP A 68 -14.78 -6.04 -8.22
CA ASP A 68 -14.47 -6.96 -9.33
C ASP A 68 -12.95 -7.05 -9.54
N ALA A 69 -12.28 -5.90 -9.61
CA ALA A 69 -10.82 -5.82 -9.72
C ALA A 69 -10.13 -6.49 -8.51
N ASN A 70 -10.69 -6.31 -7.30
CA ASN A 70 -10.19 -6.93 -6.08
C ASN A 70 -10.35 -8.46 -6.09
N LYS A 71 -11.53 -8.96 -6.49
CA LYS A 71 -11.75 -10.40 -6.67
C LYS A 71 -10.74 -10.98 -7.66
N LYS A 72 -10.53 -10.32 -8.79
CA LYS A 72 -9.55 -10.77 -9.80
C LYS A 72 -8.12 -10.77 -9.26
N ALA A 73 -7.73 -9.77 -8.48
CA ALA A 73 -6.41 -9.73 -7.84
C ALA A 73 -6.22 -10.90 -6.85
N LEU A 74 -7.25 -11.25 -6.08
CA LEU A 74 -7.23 -12.41 -5.17
C LEU A 74 -7.18 -13.74 -5.93
N GLU A 75 -7.88 -13.87 -7.06
CA GLU A 75 -7.78 -15.03 -7.95
C GLU A 75 -6.37 -15.22 -8.48
N ILE A 76 -5.74 -14.14 -8.97
CA ILE A 76 -4.35 -14.15 -9.45
C ILE A 76 -3.39 -14.53 -8.32
N ALA A 77 -3.57 -13.93 -7.12
CA ALA A 77 -2.77 -14.25 -5.95
C ALA A 77 -2.79 -15.76 -5.66
N LYS A 78 -3.98 -16.37 -5.70
CA LYS A 78 -4.16 -17.79 -5.45
C LYS A 78 -3.62 -18.67 -6.59
N ALA A 79 -3.88 -18.31 -7.84
CA ALA A 79 -3.52 -19.12 -9.01
C ALA A 79 -2.00 -19.11 -9.28
N GLU A 80 -1.36 -17.96 -9.08
CA GLU A 80 0.06 -17.75 -9.39
C GLU A 80 0.94 -17.79 -8.13
N TYR A 81 0.35 -18.04 -6.95
CA TYR A 81 1.03 -18.03 -5.66
C TYR A 81 1.73 -16.69 -5.35
N LYS A 82 1.18 -15.58 -5.87
CA LYS A 82 1.64 -14.22 -5.63
C LYS A 82 1.16 -13.73 -4.27
N PHE A 83 1.98 -12.91 -3.60
CA PHE A 83 1.55 -12.27 -2.37
C PHE A 83 0.56 -11.13 -2.66
N PHE A 84 -0.64 -11.20 -2.08
CA PHE A 84 -1.63 -10.13 -2.22
C PHE A 84 -1.33 -9.00 -1.23
N VAL A 85 -1.00 -7.81 -1.74
CA VAL A 85 -0.70 -6.64 -0.90
C VAL A 85 -1.97 -5.83 -0.66
N HIS A 86 -2.55 -6.03 0.52
CA HIS A 86 -3.73 -5.30 0.93
C HIS A 86 -3.43 -3.81 1.10
N ALA A 87 -4.33 -2.92 0.68
CA ALA A 87 -4.10 -1.48 0.74
C ALA A 87 -4.09 -0.86 2.16
N PHE A 88 -4.46 -1.62 3.19
CA PHE A 88 -4.65 -1.09 4.55
C PHE A 88 -4.82 -2.17 5.62
N ASN A 89 -5.40 -3.33 5.29
CA ASN A 89 -5.61 -4.42 6.24
C ASN A 89 -4.42 -5.38 6.22
N ASP A 90 -3.24 -4.82 6.46
CA ASP A 90 -1.96 -5.52 6.46
C ASP A 90 -1.06 -4.82 7.49
N ILE A 91 -0.49 -5.60 8.41
CA ILE A 91 0.26 -5.06 9.55
C ILE A 91 1.52 -4.30 9.11
N ASP A 92 2.18 -4.73 8.04
CA ASP A 92 3.38 -4.06 7.53
C ASP A 92 3.00 -2.75 6.83
N VAL A 93 1.88 -2.75 6.10
CA VAL A 93 1.35 -1.52 5.47
C VAL A 93 0.97 -0.50 6.52
N ILE A 94 0.28 -0.93 7.58
CA ILE A 94 -0.11 -0.10 8.74
C ILE A 94 1.14 0.44 9.44
N SER A 95 2.08 -0.43 9.79
CA SER A 95 3.33 -0.08 10.49
C SER A 95 4.15 0.93 9.68
N GLY A 96 4.26 0.71 8.36
CA GLY A 96 4.96 1.61 7.47
C GLY A 96 4.32 2.99 7.34
N GLN A 97 3.00 3.16 7.55
CA GLN A 97 2.42 4.50 7.62
C GLN A 97 2.75 5.21 8.95
N GLY A 98 2.99 4.43 10.00
CA GLY A 98 3.31 4.93 11.34
C GLY A 98 4.67 5.63 11.44
N THR A 99 5.59 5.40 10.51
CA THR A 99 6.93 6.02 10.51
C THR A 99 6.86 7.55 10.41
N ILE A 100 5.83 8.09 9.75
CA ILE A 100 5.54 9.52 9.71
C ILE A 100 5.38 10.10 11.13
N GLY A 101 4.89 9.31 12.09
CA GLY A 101 4.76 9.74 13.48
C GLY A 101 6.10 9.89 14.19
N ILE A 102 7.10 9.10 13.79
CA ILE A 102 8.47 9.24 14.30
C ILE A 102 9.05 10.55 13.75
N GLU A 103 8.94 10.78 12.45
CA GLU A 103 9.43 12.00 11.79
C GLU A 103 8.79 13.27 12.39
N ILE A 104 7.46 13.28 12.58
CA ILE A 104 6.76 14.41 13.21
C ILE A 104 7.27 14.67 14.63
N PHE A 105 7.48 13.63 15.43
CA PHE A 105 7.94 13.77 16.81
C PHE A 105 9.40 14.27 16.89
N GLU A 106 10.25 13.83 15.98
CA GLU A 106 11.64 14.30 15.88
C GLU A 106 11.73 15.78 15.49
N GLU A 107 10.85 16.24 14.60
CA GLU A 107 10.83 17.64 14.15
C GLU A 107 10.05 18.60 15.06
N LEU A 108 9.00 18.12 15.74
CA LEU A 108 8.06 18.93 16.51
C LEU A 108 7.79 18.31 17.90
N GLN A 109 8.64 18.66 18.87
CA GLN A 109 8.52 18.13 20.24
C GLN A 109 7.35 18.73 21.04
N ASP A 110 6.96 19.97 20.74
CA ASP A 110 5.88 20.72 21.41
C ASP A 110 4.55 20.64 20.64
N LEU A 111 4.15 19.43 20.27
CA LEU A 111 3.00 19.19 19.40
C LEU A 111 1.69 19.01 20.20
N ASP A 112 0.75 19.95 20.07
CA ASP A 112 -0.57 19.84 20.72
C ASP A 112 -1.56 18.96 19.93
N TYR A 113 -1.60 19.11 18.60
CA TYR A 113 -2.60 18.48 17.75
C TYR A 113 -2.02 17.99 16.42
N VAL A 114 -2.47 16.82 15.98
CA VAL A 114 -2.22 16.29 14.62
C VAL A 114 -3.54 15.97 13.97
N LEU A 115 -3.80 16.59 12.83
CA LEU A 115 -4.98 16.31 12.00
C LEU A 115 -4.61 15.29 10.93
N VAL A 116 -5.24 14.12 10.98
CA VAL A 116 -4.95 12.99 10.09
C VAL A 116 -6.15 12.73 9.19
N PRO A 117 -6.02 12.81 7.85
CA PRO A 117 -7.12 12.49 6.95
C PRO A 117 -7.45 11.00 7.00
N ILE A 118 -8.72 10.67 7.23
CA ILE A 118 -9.20 9.29 7.26
C ILE A 118 -9.87 8.99 5.92
N GLY A 119 -9.20 8.19 5.09
CA GLY A 119 -9.80 7.61 3.90
C GLY A 119 -10.79 6.48 4.23
N GLY A 120 -11.66 6.12 3.27
CA GLY A 120 -12.76 5.16 3.47
C GLY A 120 -12.37 3.72 3.85
N ARG A 121 -11.09 3.42 4.10
CA ARG A 121 -10.61 2.09 4.49
C ARG A 121 -9.40 2.12 5.45
N GLY A 122 -9.39 2.95 6.49
CA GLY A 122 -8.66 2.69 7.75
C GLY A 122 -7.11 2.59 7.80
N GLY A 123 -6.37 2.61 6.69
CA GLY A 123 -4.92 2.33 6.70
C GLY A 123 -4.02 3.35 7.41
N PHE A 124 -4.50 4.58 7.61
CA PHE A 124 -3.82 5.61 8.40
C PHE A 124 -4.20 5.59 9.89
N TYR A 125 -5.20 4.79 10.27
CA TYR A 125 -6.04 5.04 11.44
C TYR A 125 -5.43 4.59 12.78
N PRO A 126 -4.80 3.41 12.93
CA PRO A 126 -4.32 3.01 14.25
C PRO A 126 -2.89 3.51 14.53
N GLU A 127 -2.01 3.50 13.54
CA GLU A 127 -0.58 3.47 13.86
C GLU A 127 0.05 4.82 14.13
N LEU A 128 -0.26 5.82 13.32
CA LEU A 128 0.28 7.17 13.50
C LEU A 128 -0.12 7.74 14.88
N PRO A 129 -1.40 7.70 15.30
CA PRO A 129 -1.78 8.11 16.66
C PRO A 129 -1.16 7.22 17.76
N ARG A 130 -0.99 5.92 17.52
CA ARG A 130 -0.40 4.98 18.50
C ARG A 130 1.06 5.31 18.76
N ILE A 131 1.85 5.49 17.71
CA ILE A 131 3.28 5.82 17.80
C ILE A 131 3.48 7.18 18.45
N LEU A 132 2.77 8.22 18.00
CA LEU A 132 2.87 9.55 18.61
C LEU A 132 2.55 9.53 20.10
N LYS A 133 1.48 8.81 20.51
CA LYS A 133 1.13 8.65 21.93
C LYS A 133 2.20 7.90 22.73
N GLN A 134 2.87 6.91 22.14
CA GLN A 134 3.94 6.18 22.82
C GLN A 134 5.20 7.04 22.98
N LEU A 135 5.59 7.78 21.94
CA LEU A 135 6.77 8.64 21.96
C LEU A 135 6.61 9.80 22.95
N ILE A 136 5.49 10.52 22.89
CA ILE A 136 5.18 11.61 23.83
C ILE A 136 5.16 11.13 25.28
N LYS A 137 4.60 9.93 25.55
CA LYS A 137 4.61 9.34 26.90
C LYS A 137 6.00 8.93 27.38
N SER A 138 6.92 8.60 26.47
CA SER A 138 8.25 8.14 26.84
C SER A 138 9.23 9.31 27.05
N ALA A 139 8.88 10.49 26.55
CA ALA A 139 9.67 11.71 26.67
C ALA A 139 9.29 12.58 27.88
N ASN A 140 8.18 12.28 28.56
CA ASN A 140 7.71 12.92 29.79
C ASN A 140 7.82 11.95 30.97
#